data_AF-A0A9X2EP92-F1
#
_entry.id   AF-A0A9X2EP92-F1
#
_cell.length_a   1.000
_cell.length_b   1.000
_cell.length_c   1.000
_cell.angle_alpha   90.00
_cell.angle_beta   90.00
_cell.angle_gamma   90.00
#
_symmetry.space_group_name_H-M   'P 1'
#
loop_
_entity.id
_entity.type
_entity.pdbx_description
1 polymer ?
#
loop_
_entity_poly.entity_id
_entity_poly.type
_entity_poly.pdbx_seq_one_letter_code
_entity_poly.pdbx_strand_id
1 'polypeptide(L)'
;MRTLILSTVLSFTVPVGLLGCTSNFPRNLVQSVVADTHLGWKTAPENQLAFSVATASGVAQVELQPLPEEFTIVTLELPGMQKVERVQWENDVGQFTTLYDGRAGLDGVSLQSRGHGSRLQLQLSAMDYIRDGGVLTVTDQH
;
A
#
# COMPACT_ATOMS: atom_id res chain seq x y z
N MET A 1 31.20 57.08 41.15
CA MET A 1 32.55 56.48 40.99
C MET A 1 32.37 54.97 40.92
N ARG A 2 32.97 54.33 39.90
CA ARG A 2 33.52 52.95 39.89
C ARG A 2 32.56 51.75 40.11
N THR A 3 32.17 51.07 39.03
CA THR A 3 32.73 49.81 38.44
C THR A 3 31.99 48.57 38.95
N LEU A 4 31.12 47.96 38.14
CA LEU A 4 31.35 46.86 37.17
C LEU A 4 31.71 45.52 37.83
N ILE A 5 30.96 44.46 37.47
CA ILE A 5 31.35 43.06 37.14
C ILE A 5 30.10 42.17 37.35
N LEU A 6 29.40 41.79 36.27
CA LEU A 6 29.59 40.55 35.51
C LEU A 6 28.89 39.36 36.19
N SER A 7 27.77 38.90 35.64
CA SER A 7 27.25 37.54 35.80
C SER A 7 26.16 37.27 34.76
N THR A 8 26.62 36.98 33.55
CA THR A 8 25.89 36.30 32.49
C THR A 8 25.45 34.92 32.99
N VAL A 9 24.15 34.65 33.07
CA VAL A 9 23.64 33.28 32.95
C VAL A 9 22.44 33.30 32.03
N LEU A 10 22.76 33.02 30.78
CA LEU A 10 21.90 32.67 29.68
C LEU A 10 21.20 31.33 30.01
N SER A 11 20.07 31.35 30.70
CA SER A 11 19.23 30.15 30.84
C SER A 11 18.19 30.12 29.74
N PHE A 12 18.67 29.71 28.56
CA PHE A 12 17.88 29.21 27.44
C PHE A 12 17.22 27.90 27.88
N THR A 13 16.06 27.96 28.52
CA THR A 13 15.25 26.76 28.75
C THR A 13 14.62 26.37 27.42
N VAL A 14 15.31 25.47 26.71
CA VAL A 14 14.83 24.76 25.54
C VAL A 14 13.63 23.91 25.96
N PRO A 15 12.41 24.16 25.46
CA PRO A 15 11.39 23.13 25.50
C PRO A 15 11.81 22.07 24.49
N VAL A 16 12.40 20.97 24.98
CA VAL A 16 12.50 19.70 24.26
C VAL A 16 11.09 19.12 24.20
N GLY A 17 10.25 19.74 23.35
CA GLY A 17 9.04 19.14 22.85
C GLY A 17 9.47 18.06 21.88
N LEU A 18 9.53 16.83 22.40
CA LEU A 18 9.68 15.61 21.63
C LEU A 18 8.87 15.74 20.34
N LEU A 19 9.61 15.68 19.24
CA LEU A 19 9.13 15.48 17.89
C LEU A 19 7.96 14.51 17.97
N GLY A 20 6.75 15.05 17.78
CA GLY A 20 5.64 14.24 17.33
C GLY A 20 6.08 13.67 16.00
N CYS A 21 6.64 12.45 16.04
CA CYS A 21 6.66 11.57 14.90
C CYS A 21 5.20 11.41 14.53
N THR A 22 4.71 12.31 13.68
CA THR A 22 3.52 12.05 12.90
C THR A 22 3.80 10.69 12.29
N SER A 23 3.06 9.67 12.69
CA SER A 23 2.96 8.46 11.91
C SER A 23 2.32 8.89 10.58
N ASN A 24 3.14 9.46 9.69
CA ASN A 24 2.91 9.36 8.27
C ASN A 24 2.97 7.86 8.04
N PHE A 25 1.80 7.23 8.13
CA PHE A 25 1.52 6.01 7.40
C PHE A 25 2.15 6.18 6.02
N PRO A 26 2.85 5.17 5.51
CA PRO A 26 3.52 5.29 4.21
C PRO A 26 2.49 5.83 3.23
N ARG A 27 2.79 7.02 2.69
CA ARG A 27 2.01 7.60 1.60
C ARG A 27 2.06 6.54 0.51
N ASN A 28 0.91 5.94 0.22
CA ASN A 28 0.77 4.95 -0.84
C ASN A 28 1.53 5.46 -2.07
N LEU A 29 2.55 4.72 -2.51
CA LEU A 29 3.17 4.97 -3.80
C LEU A 29 2.15 4.53 -4.85
N VAL A 30 1.20 5.41 -5.11
CA VAL A 30 0.26 5.36 -6.21
C VAL A 30 0.86 6.17 -7.34
N GLN A 31 1.33 5.49 -8.38
CA GLN A 31 1.29 5.87 -9.79
C GLN A 31 2.04 4.79 -10.59
N SER A 32 1.57 4.34 -11.76
CA SER A 32 1.02 5.19 -12.79
C SER A 32 0.25 4.46 -13.89
N VAL A 33 -0.79 5.11 -14.40
CA VAL A 33 -1.39 4.89 -15.73
C VAL A 33 -0.53 5.56 -16.84
N VAL A 34 0.56 6.26 -16.50
CA VAL A 34 1.55 6.84 -17.44
C VAL A 34 2.97 6.68 -16.89
N ALA A 35 3.77 5.81 -17.50
CA ALA A 35 5.11 5.46 -17.05
C ALA A 35 5.99 6.68 -16.68
N ASP A 36 6.36 6.78 -15.40
CA ASP A 36 7.52 7.58 -14.99
C ASP A 36 8.77 6.72 -15.25
N THR A 37 9.41 6.93 -16.40
CA THR A 37 10.45 6.06 -16.97
C THR A 37 11.82 6.19 -16.29
N HIS A 38 11.91 6.88 -15.15
CA HIS A 38 13.17 7.13 -14.46
C HIS A 38 13.60 6.02 -13.48
N LEU A 39 12.73 5.07 -13.13
CA LEU A 39 13.01 4.00 -12.14
C LEU A 39 13.18 2.59 -12.73
N GLY A 40 13.19 2.44 -14.06
CA GLY A 40 13.26 1.12 -14.71
C GLY A 40 11.99 0.28 -14.56
N TRP A 41 10.88 0.90 -14.14
CA TRP A 41 9.58 0.25 -14.06
C TRP A 41 9.04 0.09 -15.48
N LYS A 42 8.81 -1.16 -15.90
CA LYS A 42 8.13 -1.44 -17.17
C LYS A 42 6.70 -0.94 -17.06
N THR A 43 6.24 -0.19 -18.05
CA THR A 43 4.82 0.15 -18.20
C THR A 43 4.00 -1.14 -18.12
N ALA A 44 2.91 -1.12 -17.35
CA ALA A 44 1.96 -2.23 -17.38
C ALA A 44 1.54 -2.46 -18.86
N PRO A 45 1.40 -3.72 -19.31
CA PRO A 45 0.86 -4.00 -20.63
C PRO A 45 -0.51 -3.31 -20.80
N GLU A 46 -0.91 -3.04 -22.05
CA GLU A 46 -2.23 -2.48 -22.34
C GLU A 46 -3.33 -3.26 -21.60
N ASN A 47 -4.31 -2.54 -21.05
CA ASN A 47 -5.46 -3.11 -20.32
C ASN A 47 -5.13 -3.81 -18.99
N GLN A 48 -3.98 -3.49 -18.39
CA GLN A 48 -3.56 -4.00 -17.09
C GLN A 48 -3.27 -2.87 -16.11
N LEU A 49 -3.68 -3.08 -14.87
CA LEU A 49 -3.35 -2.20 -13.75
C LEU A 49 -2.35 -2.90 -12.84
N ALA A 50 -1.23 -2.25 -12.55
CA ALA A 50 -0.18 -2.81 -11.72
C ALA A 50 0.15 -1.90 -10.54
N PHE A 51 0.16 -2.48 -9.35
CA PHE A 51 0.51 -1.82 -8.10
C PHE A 51 1.70 -2.53 -7.44
N SER A 52 2.45 -1.81 -6.63
CA SER A 52 3.47 -2.38 -5.77
C SER A 52 3.37 -1.74 -4.40
N VAL A 53 3.10 -2.55 -3.37
CA VAL A 53 2.90 -2.07 -2.00
C VAL A 53 3.77 -2.86 -1.05
N ALA A 54 4.76 -2.17 -0.47
CA ALA A 54 5.57 -2.69 0.61
C ALA A 54 4.99 -2.24 1.96
N THR A 55 4.94 -3.16 2.92
CA THR A 55 4.45 -2.90 4.27
C THR A 55 5.37 -3.52 5.31
N ALA A 56 5.62 -2.79 6.40
CA ALA A 56 6.33 -3.31 7.56
C ALA A 56 5.37 -3.96 8.59
N SER A 57 4.07 -3.66 8.53
CA SER A 57 3.06 -4.17 9.46
C SER A 57 2.47 -5.51 9.05
N GLY A 58 2.73 -5.96 7.80
CA GLY A 58 2.08 -7.13 7.21
C GLY A 58 0.66 -6.88 6.73
N VAL A 59 0.23 -5.62 6.71
CA VAL A 59 -1.04 -5.23 6.10
C VAL A 59 -0.74 -4.26 4.96
N ALA A 60 -1.19 -4.60 3.75
CA ALA A 60 -1.14 -3.75 2.58
C ALA A 60 -2.57 -3.37 2.20
N GLN A 61 -2.83 -2.08 1.97
CA GLN A 61 -4.12 -1.57 1.54
C GLN A 61 -3.97 -0.75 0.26
N VAL A 62 -4.85 -1.01 -0.71
CA VAL A 62 -4.90 -0.30 -1.98
C VAL A 62 -6.33 0.15 -2.24
N GLU A 63 -6.51 1.46 -2.40
CA GLU A 63 -7.76 2.01 -2.89
C GLU A 63 -7.75 1.96 -4.42
N LEU A 64 -8.78 1.34 -5.00
CA LEU A 64 -9.01 1.30 -6.43
C LEU A 64 -10.15 2.27 -6.77
N GLN A 65 -9.90 3.12 -7.74
CA GLN A 65 -10.96 3.85 -8.41
C GLN A 65 -11.74 2.88 -9.33
N PRO A 66 -13.00 3.20 -9.69
CA PRO A 66 -13.76 2.43 -10.66
C PRO A 66 -12.91 2.15 -11.91
N LEU A 67 -12.85 0.88 -12.31
CA LEU A 67 -12.00 0.41 -13.39
C LEU A 67 -12.76 0.45 -14.72
N PRO A 68 -12.19 1.07 -15.78
CA PRO A 68 -12.75 0.99 -17.12
C PRO A 68 -12.92 -0.45 -17.59
N GLU A 69 -13.91 -0.70 -18.45
CA GLU A 69 -14.29 -2.05 -18.85
C GLU A 69 -13.17 -2.82 -19.55
N GLU A 70 -12.30 -2.09 -20.25
CA GLU A 70 -11.14 -2.63 -20.95
C GLU A 70 -10.11 -3.26 -20.02
N PHE A 71 -10.06 -2.90 -18.74
CA PHE A 71 -9.13 -3.53 -17.80
C PHE A 71 -9.57 -4.96 -17.53
N THR A 72 -8.67 -5.89 -17.83
CA THR A 72 -8.93 -7.33 -17.71
C THR A 72 -8.12 -7.96 -16.58
N ILE A 73 -7.08 -7.27 -16.10
CA ILE A 73 -6.14 -7.79 -15.11
C ILE A 73 -5.71 -6.67 -14.16
N VAL A 74 -5.76 -6.95 -12.87
CA VAL A 74 -5.10 -6.15 -11.82
C VAL A 74 -4.01 -7.00 -11.18
N THR A 75 -2.78 -6.48 -11.14
CA THR A 75 -1.64 -7.11 -10.50
C THR A 75 -1.18 -6.25 -9.32
N LEU A 76 -0.93 -6.87 -8.18
CA LEU A 76 -0.37 -6.25 -7.00
C LEU A 76 0.88 -7.02 -6.56
N GLU A 77 2.02 -6.37 -6.68
CA GLU A 77 3.27 -6.84 -6.08
C GLU A 77 3.28 -6.48 -4.60
N LEU A 78 3.62 -7.47 -3.77
CA LEU A 78 3.61 -7.37 -2.31
C LEU A 78 5.01 -7.71 -1.78
N PRO A 79 6.02 -6.84 -1.94
CA PRO A 79 7.35 -7.07 -1.42
C PRO A 79 7.31 -7.23 0.11
N GLY A 80 8.02 -8.23 0.62
CA GLY A 80 8.09 -8.53 2.05
C GLY A 80 6.94 -9.40 2.58
N MET A 81 5.83 -9.55 1.85
CA MET A 81 4.70 -10.38 2.28
C MET A 81 4.88 -11.82 1.77
N GLN A 82 5.43 -12.68 2.63
CA GLN A 82 5.88 -14.02 2.23
C GLN A 82 4.79 -15.09 2.41
N LYS A 83 3.82 -14.85 3.30
CA LYS A 83 2.81 -15.81 3.71
C LYS A 83 1.45 -15.11 3.88
N VAL A 84 0.89 -14.67 2.76
CA VAL A 84 -0.41 -14.00 2.74
C VAL A 84 -1.48 -14.91 3.34
N GLU A 85 -2.11 -14.44 4.41
CA GLU A 85 -3.20 -15.14 5.11
C GLU A 85 -4.55 -14.78 4.52
N ARG A 86 -4.74 -13.53 4.06
CA ARG A 86 -6.05 -13.07 3.61
C ARG A 86 -5.93 -11.97 2.58
N VAL A 87 -6.80 -12.01 1.58
CA VAL A 87 -7.10 -10.89 0.69
C VAL A 87 -8.59 -10.59 0.81
N GLN A 88 -8.91 -9.35 1.17
CA GLN A 88 -10.28 -8.87 1.33
C GLN A 88 -10.50 -7.66 0.43
N TRP A 89 -11.69 -7.59 -0.14
CA TRP A 89 -12.20 -6.46 -0.87
C TRP A 89 -13.32 -5.81 -0.08
N GLU A 90 -13.28 -4.50 0.05
CA GLU A 90 -14.36 -3.68 0.59
C GLU A 90 -14.87 -2.78 -0.54
N ASN A 91 -16.15 -2.88 -0.89
CA ASN A 91 -16.72 -2.00 -1.91
C ASN A 91 -17.07 -0.62 -1.32
N ASP A 92 -17.52 0.29 -2.18
CA ASP A 92 -17.93 1.65 -1.85
C ASP A 92 -19.08 1.74 -0.81
N VAL A 93 -19.88 0.69 -0.66
CA VAL A 93 -20.94 0.57 0.35
C VAL A 93 -20.49 -0.12 1.65
N GLY A 94 -19.19 -0.41 1.80
CA GLY A 94 -18.61 -1.01 3.01
C GLY A 94 -18.88 -2.51 3.20
N GLN A 95 -19.25 -3.22 2.14
CA GLN A 95 -19.42 -4.67 2.16
C GLN A 95 -18.09 -5.36 1.88
N PHE A 96 -17.78 -6.37 2.70
CA PHE A 96 -16.55 -7.14 2.61
C PHE A 96 -16.75 -8.44 1.83
N THR A 97 -15.86 -8.70 0.89
CA THR A 97 -15.73 -9.98 0.18
C THR A 97 -14.33 -10.54 0.41
N THR A 98 -14.22 -11.77 0.88
CA THR A 98 -12.92 -12.46 0.97
C THR A 98 -12.57 -13.02 -0.40
N LEU A 99 -11.52 -12.48 -1.02
CA LEU A 99 -11.02 -12.91 -2.32
C LEU A 99 -10.05 -14.08 -2.21
N TYR A 100 -9.31 -14.18 -1.10
CA TYR A 100 -8.38 -15.27 -0.79
C TYR A 100 -8.31 -15.47 0.73
N ASP A 101 -8.29 -16.73 1.18
CA ASP A 101 -8.39 -17.10 2.60
C ASP A 101 -7.12 -17.73 3.20
N GLY A 102 -5.99 -17.65 2.48
CA GLY A 102 -4.72 -18.28 2.88
C GLY A 102 -4.55 -19.69 2.33
N ARG A 103 -5.58 -20.25 1.70
CA ARG A 103 -5.57 -21.59 1.09
C ARG A 103 -6.05 -21.56 -0.35
N ALA A 104 -7.20 -20.94 -0.59
CA ALA A 104 -7.85 -20.85 -1.88
C ALA A 104 -8.32 -19.42 -2.17
N GLY A 105 -8.27 -19.07 -3.46
CA GLY A 105 -8.85 -17.83 -3.98
C GLY A 105 -10.21 -18.10 -4.59
N LEU A 106 -11.02 -17.04 -4.71
CA LEU A 106 -12.14 -17.06 -5.65
C LEU A 106 -11.63 -17.27 -7.08
N ASP A 107 -12.55 -17.65 -7.97
CA ASP A 107 -12.21 -17.75 -9.39
C ASP A 107 -11.62 -16.43 -9.89
N GLY A 108 -10.57 -16.53 -10.71
CA GLY A 108 -9.82 -15.36 -11.18
C GLY A 108 -8.87 -14.70 -10.18
N VAL A 109 -8.80 -15.15 -8.92
CA VAL A 109 -7.82 -14.70 -7.92
C VAL A 109 -6.65 -15.67 -7.88
N SER A 110 -5.44 -15.19 -8.17
CA SER A 110 -4.23 -15.99 -8.04
C SER A 110 -3.18 -15.31 -7.19
N LEU A 111 -2.55 -16.08 -6.32
CA LEU A 111 -1.46 -15.62 -5.46
C LEU A 111 -0.22 -16.47 -5.75
N GLN A 112 0.88 -15.81 -6.11
CA GLN A 112 2.14 -16.44 -6.42
C GLN A 112 3.19 -15.99 -5.41
N SER A 113 3.75 -16.93 -4.66
CA SER A 113 4.92 -16.64 -3.82
C SER A 113 6.15 -16.38 -4.70
N ARG A 114 6.90 -15.34 -4.37
CA ARG A 114 8.15 -14.95 -5.03
C ARG A 114 9.24 -14.81 -3.96
N GLY A 115 10.51 -14.95 -4.35
CA GLY A 115 11.62 -15.07 -3.38
C GLY A 115 11.67 -13.98 -2.29
N HIS A 116 11.14 -12.78 -2.55
CA HIS A 116 11.12 -11.67 -1.59
C HIS A 116 9.72 -11.10 -1.34
N GLY A 117 8.65 -11.87 -1.56
CA GLY A 117 7.28 -11.39 -1.35
C GLY A 117 6.24 -12.21 -2.11
N SER A 118 5.10 -11.61 -2.41
CA SER A 118 4.03 -12.27 -3.17
C SER A 118 3.56 -11.41 -4.32
N ARG A 119 3.03 -12.05 -5.36
CA ARG A 119 2.30 -11.38 -6.44
C ARG A 119 0.86 -11.84 -6.39
N LEU A 120 -0.05 -10.91 -6.15
CA LEU A 120 -1.48 -11.10 -6.29
C LEU A 120 -1.89 -10.68 -7.70
N GLN A 121 -2.71 -11.48 -8.36
CA GLN A 121 -3.31 -11.17 -9.65
C GLN A 121 -4.80 -11.48 -9.61
N LEU A 122 -5.60 -10.49 -10.02
CA LEU A 122 -7.05 -10.52 -10.14
C LEU A 122 -7.41 -10.42 -11.62
N GLN A 123 -8.22 -11.35 -12.10
CA GLN A 123 -8.67 -11.44 -13.49
C GLN A 123 -10.02 -12.15 -13.56
N LEU A 124 -10.61 -12.30 -14.75
CA LEU A 124 -11.87 -13.04 -14.94
C LEU A 124 -12.97 -12.53 -13.99
N SER A 125 -13.70 -13.43 -13.32
CA SER A 125 -14.80 -13.12 -12.39
C SER A 125 -14.34 -12.31 -11.17
N ALA A 126 -13.06 -12.35 -10.78
CA ALA A 126 -12.53 -11.48 -9.74
C ALA A 126 -12.62 -9.99 -10.11
N MET A 127 -12.58 -9.68 -11.42
CA MET A 127 -12.72 -8.30 -11.90
C MET A 127 -14.10 -7.73 -11.61
N ASP A 128 -15.15 -8.56 -11.60
CA ASP A 128 -16.52 -8.11 -11.39
C ASP A 128 -16.72 -7.55 -9.98
N TYR A 129 -16.00 -8.08 -8.99
CA TYR A 129 -16.05 -7.57 -7.61
C TYR A 129 -15.38 -6.21 -7.47
N ILE A 130 -14.27 -5.99 -8.18
CA ILE A 130 -13.41 -4.80 -7.99
C ILE A 130 -13.70 -3.69 -9.00
N ARG A 131 -14.56 -3.94 -9.99
CA ARG A 131 -14.82 -3.03 -11.12
C ARG A 131 -15.36 -1.68 -10.68
N ASP A 132 -16.22 -1.68 -9.68
CA ASP A 132 -16.86 -0.47 -9.17
C ASP A 132 -15.96 0.36 -8.24
N GLY A 133 -14.73 -0.10 -7.99
CA GLY A 133 -13.81 0.56 -7.06
C GLY A 133 -14.12 0.28 -5.58
N GLY A 134 -13.18 0.62 -4.70
CA GLY A 134 -13.18 0.18 -3.31
C GLY A 134 -11.77 -0.03 -2.75
N VAL A 135 -11.67 -0.77 -1.65
CA VAL A 135 -10.40 -0.99 -0.92
C VAL A 135 -10.03 -2.46 -0.90
N LEU A 136 -8.86 -2.77 -1.44
CA LEU A 136 -8.23 -4.09 -1.39
C LEU A 136 -7.27 -4.14 -0.20
N THR A 137 -7.54 -5.03 0.75
CA THR A 137 -6.68 -5.28 1.92
C THR A 137 -6.04 -6.65 1.81
N VAL A 138 -4.72 -6.71 1.89
CA VAL A 138 -3.93 -7.94 1.96
C VAL A 138 -3.27 -8.04 3.33
N THR A 139 -3.37 -9.19 3.97
CA THR A 139 -2.79 -9.47 5.29
C THR A 139 -1.79 -10.64 5.20
N ASP A 140 -0.60 -10.46 5.75
CA ASP A 140 0.47 -11.45 5.87
C ASP A 140 0.45 -12.09 7.26
N GLN A 141 0.77 -13.38 7.32
CA GLN A 141 1.03 -14.07 8.57
C GLN A 141 2.46 -13.78 9.02
N HIS A 142 2.64 -12.70 9.80
CA HIS A 142 3.88 -12.43 10.53
C HIS A 142 4.14 -13.44 11.64
#